data_AF-A0A0P1HDZ7-F1
#
_entry.id   AF-A0A0P1HDZ7-F1
#
_cell.length_a   1.000
_cell.length_b   1.000
_cell.length_c   1.000
_cell.angle_alpha   90.00
_cell.angle_beta   90.00
_cell.angle_gamma   90.00
#
_symmetry.space_group_name_H-M   'P 1'
#
loop_
_entity.id
_entity.type
_entity.pdbx_description
1 polymer ?
#
loop_
_entity_poly.entity_id
_entity_poly.type
_entity_poly.pdbx_seq_one_letter_code
_entity_poly.pdbx_strand_id
1 'polypeptide(L)'
;MFPIRDHNPSGRRPYVVYALIAANVLAYIYYTASYASPRALAYFYDAYAIVPAEIIHGYGFETLFTSLFIHGGLMHLGGNMLFLWIFGDNLEEEMGHLPFLLFYLLSGLGAGLIHVMSAPGSMVPTVGASGAIAGVMGGYLLMFPRARVDILLILIIYFRIFTIPAFVMLGVWLAIQFFGGLGSDPNQGGVAYWAHAGGFAVGLILCLPLWLRRGGPAFWNRTHGTPPHPENEYELSASRIPKLPRKKRNPGPWGK
;
A
#
# COMPACT_ATOMS: atom_id res chain seq x y z
N MET A 1 11.48 -0.90 4.67
CA MET A 1 11.30 -1.99 3.70
C MET A 1 10.60 -1.39 2.49
N PHE A 2 11.23 -1.39 1.31
CA PHE A 2 10.64 -0.82 0.10
C PHE A 2 10.10 -1.95 -0.78
N PRO A 3 8.80 -2.23 -0.77
CA PRO A 3 8.23 -3.20 -1.71
C PRO A 3 8.39 -2.64 -3.13
N ILE A 4 8.87 -3.45 -4.08
CA ILE A 4 8.99 -3.02 -5.49
C ILE A 4 7.83 -3.54 -6.33
N ARG A 5 7.40 -4.76 -6.03
CA ARG A 5 6.46 -5.51 -6.85
C ARG A 5 5.89 -6.68 -6.05
N ASP A 6 4.67 -7.09 -6.38
CA ASP A 6 4.16 -8.40 -6.02
C ASP A 6 4.17 -9.35 -7.22
N HIS A 7 4.19 -10.65 -6.96
CA HIS A 7 4.27 -11.68 -8.00
C HIS A 7 2.92 -12.00 -8.63
N ASN A 8 1.94 -11.12 -8.44
CA ASN A 8 0.52 -11.38 -8.62
C ASN A 8 -0.07 -10.36 -9.59
N PRO A 9 0.09 -10.57 -10.92
CA PRO A 9 -0.46 -9.64 -11.89
C PRO A 9 -2.00 -9.70 -11.89
N SER A 10 -2.65 -8.56 -11.66
CA SER A 10 -4.11 -8.44 -11.76
C SER A 10 -4.65 -8.91 -13.11
N GLY A 11 -5.72 -9.72 -13.09
CA GLY A 11 -6.42 -10.18 -14.30
C GLY A 11 -7.30 -9.11 -14.94
N ARG A 12 -7.59 -8.02 -14.20
CA ARG A 12 -8.38 -6.86 -14.65
C ARG A 12 -7.55 -5.58 -14.59
N ARG A 13 -7.80 -4.64 -15.50
CA ARG A 13 -7.17 -3.32 -15.45
C ARG A 13 -7.68 -2.52 -14.23
N PRO A 14 -6.80 -2.08 -13.31
CA PRO A 14 -7.19 -1.40 -12.08
C PRO A 14 -7.38 0.11 -12.31
N TYR A 15 -8.51 0.47 -12.95
CA TYR A 15 -8.80 1.85 -13.34
C TYR A 15 -8.88 2.81 -12.14
N VAL A 16 -9.39 2.35 -11.00
CA VAL A 16 -9.54 3.20 -9.81
C VAL A 16 -8.20 3.46 -9.17
N VAL A 17 -7.33 2.45 -9.05
CA VAL A 17 -5.94 2.65 -8.62
C VAL A 17 -5.26 3.69 -9.51
N TYR A 18 -5.36 3.57 -10.83
CA TYR A 18 -4.75 4.54 -11.76
C TYR A 18 -5.35 5.94 -11.61
N ALA A 19 -6.66 6.05 -11.46
CA ALA A 19 -7.33 7.34 -11.26
C ALA A 19 -6.92 8.00 -9.93
N LEU A 20 -6.82 7.23 -8.85
CA LEU A 20 -6.35 7.71 -7.54
C LEU A 20 -4.89 8.16 -7.63
N ILE A 21 -4.03 7.40 -8.30
CA ILE A 21 -2.62 7.79 -8.50
C ILE A 21 -2.55 9.09 -9.30
N ALA A 22 -3.27 9.18 -10.42
CA ALA A 22 -3.30 10.38 -11.24
C ALA A 22 -3.83 11.59 -10.45
N ALA A 23 -4.91 11.43 -9.69
CA ALA A 23 -5.48 12.50 -8.87
C ALA A 23 -4.47 13.02 -7.83
N ASN A 24 -3.76 12.13 -7.14
CA ASN A 24 -2.73 12.48 -6.16
C ASN A 24 -1.54 13.21 -6.80
N VAL A 25 -1.07 12.72 -7.95
CA VAL A 25 0.04 13.36 -8.68
C VAL A 25 -0.37 14.74 -9.20
N LEU A 26 -1.57 14.87 -9.78
CA LEU A 26 -2.08 16.14 -10.28
C LEU A 26 -2.31 17.14 -9.15
N ALA A 27 -2.88 16.71 -8.02
CA ALA A 27 -3.03 17.54 -6.83
C ALA A 27 -1.67 18.05 -6.33
N TYR A 28 -0.68 17.15 -6.21
CA TYR A 28 0.69 17.49 -5.82
C TYR A 28 1.29 18.56 -6.72
N ILE A 29 1.23 18.37 -8.04
CA ILE A 29 1.73 19.34 -9.01
C ILE A 29 0.98 20.67 -8.87
N TYR A 30 -0.34 20.63 -8.74
CA TYR A 30 -1.17 21.83 -8.65
C TYR A 30 -0.80 22.71 -7.44
N TYR A 31 -0.82 22.17 -6.21
CA TYR A 31 -0.57 23.01 -5.05
C TYR A 31 0.91 23.39 -4.92
N THR A 32 1.86 22.54 -5.33
CA THR A 32 3.28 22.91 -5.30
C THR A 32 3.62 24.01 -6.31
N ALA A 33 2.94 24.05 -7.46
CA ALA A 33 3.07 25.13 -8.43
C ALA A 33 2.34 26.41 -8.01
N SER A 34 1.17 26.28 -7.35
CA SER A 34 0.32 27.42 -6.98
C SER A 34 0.76 28.10 -5.68
N TYR A 35 1.32 27.35 -4.74
CA TYR A 35 1.71 27.80 -3.39
C TYR A 35 3.22 27.73 -3.21
N ALA A 36 3.96 28.47 -4.04
CA ALA A 36 5.43 28.35 -4.15
C ALA A 36 6.23 28.85 -2.94
N SER A 37 5.64 29.66 -2.04
CA SER A 37 6.34 30.14 -0.83
C SER A 37 6.01 29.24 0.38
N PRO A 38 6.95 29.05 1.33
CA PRO A 38 6.69 28.26 2.53
C PRO A 38 5.47 28.74 3.33
N ARG A 39 5.25 30.06 3.38
CA ARG A 39 4.08 30.65 4.03
C ARG A 39 2.77 30.33 3.29
N ALA A 40 2.76 30.43 1.96
CA ALA A 40 1.58 30.09 1.16
C ALA A 40 1.24 28.60 1.29
N LEU A 41 2.26 27.73 1.32
CA LEU A 41 2.07 26.29 1.50
C LEU A 41 1.56 25.95 2.91
N ALA A 42 2.02 26.66 3.94
CA ALA A 42 1.48 26.52 5.30
C ALA A 42 -0.02 26.86 5.34
N TYR A 43 -0.43 27.99 4.77
CA TYR A 43 -1.86 28.35 4.67
C TYR A 43 -2.67 27.31 3.88
N PHE A 44 -2.09 26.71 2.84
CA PHE A 44 -2.73 25.63 2.11
C PHE A 44 -2.93 24.39 3.00
N TYR A 45 -1.93 24.00 3.79
CA TYR A 45 -2.09 22.88 4.73
C TYR A 45 -3.10 23.20 5.82
N ASP A 46 -3.08 24.39 6.41
CA ASP A 46 -4.07 24.78 7.42
C ASP A 46 -5.52 24.72 6.88
N ALA A 47 -5.70 24.96 5.57
CA ALA A 47 -7.04 24.93 4.95
C ALA A 47 -7.51 23.54 4.52
N TYR A 48 -6.62 22.59 4.21
CA TYR A 48 -6.98 21.33 3.55
C TYR A 48 -6.40 20.06 4.19
N ALA A 49 -5.50 20.19 5.16
CA ALA A 49 -4.97 19.06 5.93
C ALA A 49 -5.81 18.83 7.18
N ILE A 50 -5.76 17.61 7.73
CA ILE A 50 -6.43 17.33 9.00
C ILE A 50 -5.65 18.04 10.11
N VAL A 51 -6.31 18.94 10.82
CA VAL A 51 -5.81 19.47 12.10
C VAL A 51 -6.69 18.87 13.20
N PRO A 52 -6.16 17.95 14.04
CA PRO A 52 -6.98 17.24 15.03
C PRO A 52 -7.82 18.15 15.94
N ALA A 53 -7.23 19.23 16.44
CA ALA A 53 -7.94 20.19 17.27
C ALA A 53 -9.16 20.80 16.57
N GLU A 54 -9.08 21.06 15.28
CA GLU A 54 -10.17 21.69 14.51
C GLU A 54 -11.39 20.78 14.38
N ILE A 55 -11.13 19.52 14.03
CA ILE A 55 -12.16 18.48 13.94
C ILE A 55 -12.87 18.29 15.27
N ILE A 56 -12.13 18.28 16.38
CA ILE A 56 -12.68 18.13 17.74
C ILE A 56 -13.59 19.31 18.11
N HIS A 57 -13.24 20.52 17.69
CA HIS A 57 -14.06 21.71 17.91
C HIS A 57 -15.21 21.88 16.90
N GLY A 58 -15.37 20.94 15.97
CA GLY A 58 -16.54 20.87 15.08
C GLY A 58 -16.41 21.63 13.76
N TYR A 59 -15.19 21.92 13.30
CA TYR A 59 -14.95 22.53 11.99
C TYR A 59 -13.90 21.74 11.19
N GLY A 60 -13.78 22.03 9.90
CA GLY A 60 -12.77 21.39 9.04
C GLY A 60 -13.05 19.93 8.66
N PHE A 61 -14.29 19.42 8.78
CA PHE A 61 -14.60 18.00 8.48
C PHE A 61 -14.28 17.58 7.05
N GLU A 62 -14.34 18.50 6.09
CA GLU A 62 -13.90 18.31 4.71
C GLU A 62 -12.41 17.91 4.60
N THR A 63 -11.59 18.30 5.58
CA THR A 63 -10.16 17.96 5.63
C THR A 63 -9.92 16.46 5.80
N LEU A 64 -10.88 15.72 6.37
CA LEU A 64 -10.83 14.26 6.44
C LEU A 64 -10.80 13.64 5.03
N PHE A 65 -11.40 14.30 4.05
CA PHE A 65 -11.40 13.88 2.66
C PHE A 65 -10.25 14.51 1.88
N THR A 66 -10.03 15.84 1.98
CA THR A 66 -9.02 16.52 1.15
C THR A 66 -7.59 16.12 1.51
N SER A 67 -7.33 15.82 2.79
CA SER A 67 -6.00 15.39 3.24
C SER A 67 -5.52 14.09 2.58
N LEU A 68 -6.43 13.25 2.08
CA LEU A 68 -6.10 12.04 1.32
C LEU A 68 -5.33 12.34 0.04
N PHE A 69 -5.41 13.57 -0.49
CA PHE A 69 -4.80 13.98 -1.74
C PHE A 69 -3.58 14.90 -1.59
N ILE A 70 -3.17 15.19 -0.36
CA ILE A 70 -2.09 16.13 -0.04
C ILE A 70 -0.88 15.37 0.49
N HIS A 71 0.33 15.78 0.09
CA HIS A 71 1.56 15.10 0.51
C HIS A 71 2.63 16.10 0.95
N GLY A 72 3.25 15.85 2.11
CA GLY A 72 4.35 16.67 2.63
C GLY A 72 5.65 16.68 1.80
N GLY A 73 5.73 15.97 0.66
CA GLY A 73 6.89 16.02 -0.24
C GLY A 73 6.92 14.89 -1.27
N LEU A 74 7.89 14.94 -2.19
CA LEU A 74 7.97 14.02 -3.33
C LEU A 74 8.19 12.56 -2.89
N MET A 75 9.05 12.31 -1.90
CA MET A 75 9.26 10.97 -1.35
C MET A 75 8.01 10.43 -0.65
N HIS A 76 7.24 11.31 -0.01
CA HIS A 76 5.98 10.94 0.63
C HIS A 76 4.93 10.54 -0.43
N LEU A 77 4.80 11.33 -1.50
CA LEU A 77 3.95 10.98 -2.65
C LEU A 77 4.40 9.67 -3.30
N GLY A 78 5.67 9.56 -3.68
CA GLY A 78 6.22 8.39 -4.37
C GLY A 78 6.05 7.10 -3.57
N GLY A 79 6.27 7.15 -2.25
CA GLY A 79 6.03 6.02 -1.36
C GLY A 79 4.56 5.59 -1.33
N ASN A 80 3.63 6.55 -1.21
CA ASN A 80 2.20 6.24 -1.23
C ASN A 80 1.76 5.62 -2.56
N MET A 81 2.17 6.21 -3.69
CA MET A 81 1.77 5.71 -5.01
C MET A 81 2.35 4.32 -5.28
N LEU A 82 3.57 4.04 -4.82
CA LEU A 82 4.18 2.72 -4.91
C LEU A 82 3.40 1.67 -4.12
N PHE A 83 3.03 1.97 -2.87
CA PHE A 83 2.24 1.03 -2.06
C PHE A 83 0.83 0.83 -2.63
N LEU A 84 0.17 1.89 -3.08
CA LEU A 84 -1.13 1.80 -3.72
C LEU A 84 -1.06 0.97 -5.01
N TRP A 85 0.00 1.13 -5.80
CA TRP A 85 0.22 0.36 -7.01
C TRP A 85 0.40 -1.14 -6.73
N ILE A 86 1.17 -1.49 -5.68
CA ILE A 86 1.50 -2.88 -5.36
C ILE A 86 0.33 -3.63 -4.71
N PHE A 87 -0.45 -2.97 -3.86
CA PHE A 87 -1.50 -3.65 -3.08
C PHE A 87 -2.92 -3.36 -3.57
N GLY A 88 -3.11 -2.31 -4.37
CA GLY A 88 -4.43 -1.85 -4.76
C GLY A 88 -5.05 -2.66 -5.90
N ASP A 89 -4.24 -3.16 -6.84
CA ASP A 89 -4.74 -3.80 -8.07
C ASP A 89 -5.52 -5.10 -7.80
N ASN A 90 -4.94 -6.00 -7.00
CA ASN A 90 -5.55 -7.27 -6.61
C ASN A 90 -6.81 -7.05 -5.75
N LEU A 91 -6.82 -5.99 -4.93
CA LEU A 91 -8.01 -5.65 -4.13
C LEU A 91 -9.12 -5.07 -5.01
N GLU A 92 -8.78 -4.20 -5.97
CA GLU A 92 -9.72 -3.65 -6.94
C GLU A 92 -10.33 -4.75 -7.81
N GLU A 93 -9.53 -5.75 -8.19
CA GLU A 93 -10.02 -6.93 -8.91
C GLU A 93 -11.04 -7.72 -8.08
N GLU A 94 -10.73 -8.02 -6.81
CA GLU A 94 -11.62 -8.81 -5.96
C GLU A 94 -12.91 -8.08 -5.56
N MET A 95 -12.83 -6.76 -5.37
CA MET A 95 -13.96 -5.90 -4.96
C MET A 95 -14.78 -5.38 -6.16
N GLY A 96 -14.14 -5.17 -7.30
CA GLY A 96 -14.63 -4.32 -8.38
C GLY A 96 -14.35 -2.83 -8.13
N HIS A 97 -14.39 -2.04 -9.21
CA HIS A 97 -14.00 -0.63 -9.24
C HIS A 97 -14.70 0.24 -8.17
N LEU A 98 -16.03 0.34 -8.21
CA LEU A 98 -16.76 1.24 -7.32
C LEU A 98 -16.68 0.80 -5.84
N PRO A 99 -16.85 -0.48 -5.48
CA PRO A 99 -16.65 -0.92 -4.10
C PRO A 99 -15.22 -0.67 -3.59
N PHE A 100 -14.20 -0.84 -4.43
CA PHE A 100 -12.82 -0.51 -4.07
C PHE A 100 -12.62 0.99 -3.81
N LEU A 101 -13.21 1.87 -4.63
CA LEU A 101 -13.16 3.31 -4.40
C LEU A 101 -13.78 3.69 -3.04
N LEU A 102 -14.97 3.16 -2.75
CA LEU A 102 -15.64 3.40 -1.47
C LEU A 102 -14.83 2.84 -0.31
N PHE A 103 -14.28 1.64 -0.45
CA PHE A 103 -13.41 1.01 0.53
C PHE A 103 -12.17 1.87 0.83
N TYR A 104 -11.51 2.39 -0.21
CA TYR A 104 -10.34 3.26 -0.08
C TYR A 104 -10.69 4.55 0.67
N LEU A 105 -11.76 5.22 0.26
CA LEU A 105 -12.21 6.47 0.89
C LEU A 105 -12.63 6.27 2.35
N LEU A 106 -13.44 5.24 2.64
CA LEU A 106 -13.87 4.92 4.01
C LEU A 106 -12.70 4.52 4.90
N SER A 107 -11.72 3.79 4.36
CA SER A 107 -10.49 3.46 5.09
C SER A 107 -9.69 4.72 5.44
N GLY A 108 -9.58 5.66 4.49
CA GLY A 108 -8.93 6.96 4.69
C GLY A 108 -9.62 7.82 5.76
N LEU A 109 -10.95 7.95 5.66
CA LEU A 109 -11.77 8.67 6.64
C LEU A 109 -11.63 8.05 8.03
N GLY A 110 -11.73 6.73 8.15
CA GLY A 110 -11.57 6.02 9.42
C GLY A 110 -10.16 6.17 10.00
N ALA A 111 -9.12 6.11 9.16
CA ALA A 111 -7.74 6.37 9.55
C ALA A 111 -7.56 7.79 10.11
N GLY A 112 -8.11 8.78 9.42
CA GLY A 112 -8.10 10.18 9.84
C GLY A 112 -8.78 10.37 11.19
N LEU A 113 -9.98 9.81 11.39
CA LEU A 113 -10.69 9.88 12.66
C LEU A 113 -9.93 9.21 13.81
N ILE A 114 -9.33 8.04 13.59
CA ILE A 114 -8.50 7.37 14.59
C ILE A 114 -7.29 8.24 14.96
N HIS A 115 -6.68 8.90 13.97
CA HIS A 115 -5.57 9.81 14.24
C HIS A 115 -6.02 11.04 15.05
N VAL A 116 -7.14 11.66 14.70
CA VAL A 116 -7.74 12.77 15.46
C VAL A 116 -7.97 12.35 16.91
N MET A 117 -8.55 11.17 17.14
CA MET A 117 -8.81 10.64 18.48
C MET A 117 -7.53 10.32 19.27
N SER A 118 -6.43 10.00 18.58
CA SER A 118 -5.14 9.72 19.23
C SER A 118 -4.44 10.98 19.73
N ALA A 119 -4.76 12.15 19.16
CA ALA A 119 -4.11 13.43 19.46
C ALA A 119 -5.08 14.61 19.34
N PRO A 120 -6.18 14.65 20.12
CA PRO A 120 -7.31 15.55 19.89
C PRO A 120 -6.98 17.04 20.06
N GLY A 121 -5.91 17.38 20.78
CA GLY A 121 -5.46 18.77 20.95
C GLY A 121 -4.33 19.18 20.00
N SER A 122 -3.90 18.31 19.08
CA SER A 122 -2.76 18.62 18.21
C SER A 122 -3.15 19.65 17.15
N MET A 123 -2.27 20.64 16.99
CA MET A 123 -2.33 21.65 15.93
C MET A 123 -1.45 21.28 14.72
N VAL A 124 -0.85 20.09 14.72
CA VAL A 124 0.04 19.66 13.64
C VAL A 124 -0.81 19.20 12.43
N PRO A 125 -0.69 19.85 11.27
CA PRO A 125 -1.43 19.43 10.08
C PRO A 125 -0.99 18.05 9.60
N THR A 126 -1.96 17.17 9.36
CA THR A 126 -1.76 15.80 8.90
C THR A 126 -2.27 15.63 7.48
N VAL A 127 -1.41 15.11 6.61
CA VAL A 127 -1.67 14.93 5.19
C VAL A 127 -1.23 13.53 4.75
N GLY A 128 -1.85 13.01 3.70
CA GLY A 128 -1.39 11.82 3.00
C GLY A 128 -2.49 10.80 2.73
N ALA A 129 -2.39 10.17 1.57
CA ALA A 129 -3.15 8.98 1.19
C ALA A 129 -2.85 7.75 2.09
N SER A 130 -1.83 7.82 2.94
CA SER A 130 -1.22 6.68 3.61
C SER A 130 -2.15 5.95 4.57
N GLY A 131 -3.10 6.66 5.20
CA GLY A 131 -4.14 6.02 6.02
C GLY A 131 -5.09 5.13 5.21
N ALA A 132 -5.54 5.60 4.04
CA ALA A 132 -6.35 4.81 3.12
C ALA A 132 -5.56 3.62 2.56
N ILE A 133 -4.30 3.84 2.18
CA ILE A 133 -3.39 2.79 1.69
C ILE A 133 -3.08 1.77 2.78
N ALA A 134 -2.98 2.19 4.03
CA ALA A 134 -2.88 1.26 5.15
C ALA A 134 -4.13 0.37 5.24
N GLY A 135 -5.31 0.92 4.99
CA GLY A 135 -6.53 0.11 4.84
C GLY A 135 -6.48 -0.89 3.69
N VAL A 136 -5.97 -0.48 2.52
CA VAL A 136 -5.70 -1.39 1.40
C VAL A 136 -4.76 -2.52 1.83
N MET A 137 -3.69 -2.22 2.56
CA MET A 137 -2.80 -3.25 3.12
C MET A 137 -3.51 -4.18 4.12
N GLY A 138 -4.40 -3.65 4.96
CA GLY A 138 -5.20 -4.44 5.90
C GLY A 138 -6.14 -5.43 5.18
N GLY A 139 -6.81 -4.96 4.14
CA GLY A 139 -7.63 -5.82 3.28
C GLY A 139 -6.79 -6.84 2.49
N TYR A 140 -5.63 -6.43 1.98
CA TYR A 140 -4.69 -7.31 1.27
C TYR A 140 -4.18 -8.43 2.18
N LEU A 141 -3.85 -8.14 3.43
CA LEU A 141 -3.45 -9.15 4.40
C LEU A 141 -4.56 -10.19 4.63
N LEU A 142 -5.82 -9.75 4.75
CA LEU A 142 -6.96 -10.64 4.95
C LEU A 142 -7.20 -11.53 3.73
N MET A 143 -7.15 -10.97 2.53
CA MET A 143 -7.44 -11.70 1.31
C MET A 143 -6.28 -12.62 0.89
N PHE A 144 -5.04 -12.14 1.00
CA PHE A 144 -3.87 -12.77 0.40
C PHE A 144 -2.69 -12.90 1.37
N PRO A 145 -2.87 -13.54 2.54
CA PRO A 145 -1.83 -13.57 3.58
C PRO A 145 -0.52 -14.22 3.12
N ARG A 146 -0.56 -15.13 2.14
CA ARG A 146 0.60 -15.85 1.61
C ARG A 146 1.10 -15.34 0.26
N ALA A 147 0.54 -14.24 -0.24
CA ALA A 147 1.06 -13.56 -1.43
C ALA A 147 2.55 -13.23 -1.26
N ARG A 148 3.32 -13.37 -2.34
CA ARG A 148 4.76 -13.10 -2.34
C ARG A 148 5.01 -11.66 -2.77
N VAL A 149 5.66 -10.90 -1.89
CA VAL A 149 6.01 -9.49 -2.11
C VAL A 149 7.53 -9.37 -2.18
N ASP A 150 8.04 -8.75 -3.24
CA ASP A 150 9.45 -8.44 -3.39
C ASP A 150 9.80 -7.16 -2.67
N ILE A 151 10.77 -7.26 -1.78
CA ILE A 151 11.23 -6.15 -0.95
C ILE A 151 12.67 -5.83 -1.33
N LEU A 152 12.87 -4.57 -1.70
CA LEU A 152 14.19 -3.98 -1.79
C LEU A 152 14.70 -3.62 -0.40
N LEU A 153 15.81 -4.25 -0.03
CA LEU A 153 16.66 -3.81 1.05
C LEU A 153 17.81 -3.00 0.44
N ILE A 154 17.89 -1.71 0.80
CA ILE A 154 19.01 -0.84 0.47
C ILE A 154 19.83 -0.65 1.74
N LEU A 155 21.01 -1.25 1.82
CA LEU A 155 21.98 -1.04 2.89
C LEU A 155 23.19 -0.28 2.35
N ILE A 156 23.08 1.05 2.22
CA ILE A 156 24.08 2.04 1.77
C ILE A 156 24.76 1.71 0.42
N ILE A 157 25.52 0.60 0.33
CA ILE A 157 26.16 0.07 -0.87
C ILE A 157 25.62 -1.29 -1.33
N TYR A 158 24.78 -1.95 -0.53
CA TYR A 158 24.29 -3.30 -0.80
C TYR A 158 22.80 -3.26 -1.18
N PHE A 159 22.50 -3.63 -2.41
CA PHE A 159 21.14 -3.76 -2.93
C PHE A 159 20.78 -5.24 -3.00
N ARG A 160 19.77 -5.67 -2.24
CA ARG A 160 19.27 -7.04 -2.31
C ARG A 160 17.76 -7.07 -2.30
N ILE A 161 17.21 -7.88 -3.20
CA ILE A 161 15.79 -8.15 -3.30
C ILE A 161 15.53 -9.46 -2.58
N PHE A 162 14.59 -9.43 -1.63
CA PHE A 162 14.10 -10.63 -0.96
C PHE A 162 12.60 -10.73 -1.15
N THR A 163 12.13 -11.92 -1.49
CA THR A 163 10.70 -12.23 -1.58
C THR A 163 10.25 -12.81 -0.25
N ILE A 164 9.28 -12.17 0.40
CA ILE A 164 8.69 -12.67 1.64
C ILE A 164 7.16 -12.73 1.55
N PRO A 165 6.50 -13.58 2.35
CA PRO A 165 5.04 -13.60 2.41
C PRO A 165 4.48 -12.27 2.91
N ALA A 166 3.33 -11.86 2.36
CA ALA A 166 2.63 -10.63 2.70
C ALA A 166 2.33 -10.53 4.21
N PHE A 167 1.94 -11.63 4.87
CA PHE A 167 1.70 -11.61 6.32
C PHE A 167 2.93 -11.21 7.14
N VAL A 168 4.14 -11.61 6.72
CA VAL A 168 5.37 -11.23 7.41
C VAL A 168 5.65 -9.75 7.17
N MET A 169 5.61 -9.32 5.91
CA MET A 169 5.89 -7.93 5.52
C MET A 169 4.94 -6.95 6.19
N LEU A 170 3.64 -7.20 6.06
CA LEU A 170 2.58 -6.33 6.57
C LEU A 170 2.48 -6.41 8.10
N GLY A 171 2.71 -7.58 8.69
CA GLY A 171 2.76 -7.74 10.14
C GLY A 171 3.92 -6.96 10.77
N VAL A 172 5.12 -7.05 10.20
CA VAL A 172 6.29 -6.27 10.64
C VAL A 172 6.05 -4.78 10.41
N TRP A 173 5.51 -4.39 9.25
CA TRP A 173 5.18 -2.99 8.96
C TRP A 173 4.19 -2.43 9.99
N LEU A 174 3.11 -3.15 10.29
CA LEU A 174 2.11 -2.74 11.29
C LEU A 174 2.73 -2.64 12.69
N ALA A 175 3.61 -3.57 13.07
CA ALA A 175 4.33 -3.49 14.34
C ALA A 175 5.19 -2.23 14.43
N ILE A 176 5.92 -1.88 13.37
CA ILE A 176 6.69 -0.62 13.30
C ILE A 176 5.76 0.58 13.46
N GLN A 177 4.58 0.57 12.84
CA GLN A 177 3.62 1.67 13.01
C GLN A 177 3.16 1.80 14.46
N PHE A 178 2.78 0.68 15.07
CA PHE A 178 2.27 0.65 16.43
C PHE A 178 3.32 1.13 17.45
N PHE A 179 4.54 0.57 17.41
CA PHE A 179 5.61 0.99 18.32
C PHE A 179 6.11 2.41 18.04
N GLY A 180 6.11 2.84 16.77
CA GLY A 180 6.39 4.22 16.40
C GLY A 180 5.40 5.19 17.04
N GLY A 181 4.10 4.85 17.03
CA GLY A 181 3.04 5.66 17.63
C GLY A 181 3.11 5.76 19.15
N LEU A 182 3.66 4.75 19.83
CA LEU A 182 3.92 4.80 21.28
C LEU A 182 5.12 5.69 21.65
N GLY A 183 6.09 5.82 20.74
CA GLY A 183 7.31 6.59 20.97
C GLY A 183 7.31 8.01 20.39
N SER A 184 6.33 8.37 19.56
CA SER A 184 6.24 9.67 18.89
C SER A 184 5.45 10.69 19.71
N ASP A 185 5.92 11.95 19.75
CA ASP A 185 5.14 13.09 20.24
C ASP A 185 4.14 13.56 19.17
N PRO A 186 2.83 13.49 19.40
CA PRO A 186 1.82 13.91 18.42
C PRO A 186 1.79 15.42 18.14
N ASN A 187 2.49 16.23 18.94
CA ASN A 187 2.62 17.67 18.74
C ASN A 187 3.86 18.04 17.93
N GLN A 188 4.66 17.05 17.51
CA GLN A 188 5.79 17.24 16.63
C GLN A 188 5.46 16.69 15.24
N GLY A 189 5.87 17.42 14.20
CA GLY A 189 5.74 16.96 12.83
C GLY A 189 6.47 15.63 12.63
N GLY A 190 5.88 14.71 11.87
CA GLY A 190 6.42 13.37 11.70
C GLY A 190 5.48 12.41 10.99
N VAL A 191 5.67 11.12 11.25
CA VAL A 191 4.83 10.06 10.69
C VAL A 191 3.54 9.93 11.51
N ALA A 192 2.39 9.96 10.84
CA ALA A 192 1.08 9.75 11.46
C ALA A 192 0.85 8.26 11.77
N TYR A 193 1.61 7.71 12.72
CA TYR A 193 1.61 6.29 13.08
C TYR A 193 0.22 5.73 13.41
N TRP A 194 -0.59 6.49 14.16
CA TRP A 194 -1.95 6.10 14.52
C TRP A 194 -2.91 6.12 13.34
N ALA A 195 -2.72 7.01 12.36
CA ALA A 195 -3.47 6.96 11.11
C ALA A 195 -3.17 5.66 10.34
N HIS A 196 -1.91 5.25 10.31
CA HIS A 196 -1.50 4.02 9.63
C HIS A 196 -2.03 2.75 10.32
N ALA A 197 -1.81 2.61 11.63
CA ALA A 197 -2.29 1.46 12.38
C ALA A 197 -3.83 1.40 12.39
N GLY A 198 -4.49 2.55 12.57
CA GLY A 198 -5.94 2.68 12.52
C GLY A 198 -6.50 2.36 11.14
N GLY A 199 -5.93 2.94 10.08
CA GLY A 199 -6.31 2.67 8.70
C GLY A 199 -6.20 1.19 8.35
N PHE A 200 -5.11 0.54 8.76
CA PHE A 200 -4.93 -0.91 8.59
C PHE A 200 -6.05 -1.72 9.23
N ALA A 201 -6.38 -1.42 10.50
CA ALA A 201 -7.47 -2.10 11.21
C ALA A 201 -8.83 -1.83 10.55
N VAL A 202 -9.12 -0.58 10.17
CA VAL A 202 -10.36 -0.20 9.49
C VAL A 202 -10.49 -0.95 8.17
N GLY A 203 -9.46 -0.95 7.33
CA GLY A 203 -9.49 -1.67 6.06
C GLY A 203 -9.65 -3.18 6.22
N LEU A 204 -8.99 -3.79 7.21
CA LEU A 204 -9.20 -5.21 7.53
C LEU A 204 -10.68 -5.48 7.87
N ILE A 205 -11.28 -4.65 8.73
CA ILE A 205 -12.68 -4.79 9.16
C ILE A 205 -13.63 -4.57 7.97
N LEU A 206 -13.43 -3.52 7.18
CA LEU A 206 -14.26 -3.22 6.00
C LEU A 206 -14.15 -4.31 4.92
N CYS A 207 -13.06 -5.06 4.88
CA CYS A 207 -12.85 -6.17 3.95
C CYS A 207 -13.52 -7.48 4.40
N LEU A 208 -13.87 -7.64 5.69
CA LEU A 208 -14.48 -8.86 6.23
C LEU A 208 -15.72 -9.34 5.45
N PRO A 209 -16.69 -8.48 5.08
CA PRO A 209 -17.86 -8.92 4.33
C PRO A 209 -17.52 -9.55 2.98
N LEU A 210 -16.50 -9.01 2.28
CA LEU A 210 -16.01 -9.58 1.02
C LEU A 210 -15.39 -10.95 1.26
N TRP A 211 -14.48 -11.05 2.23
CA TRP A 211 -13.81 -12.31 2.56
C TRP A 211 -14.81 -13.41 2.94
N LEU A 212 -15.81 -13.09 3.75
CA LEU A 212 -16.90 -14.00 4.10
C LEU A 212 -17.71 -14.43 2.87
N ARG A 213 -18.08 -13.50 1.98
CA ARG A 213 -18.78 -13.81 0.72
C ARG A 213 -17.97 -14.71 -0.21
N ARG A 214 -16.63 -14.62 -0.18
CA ARG A 214 -15.73 -15.49 -0.94
C ARG A 214 -15.55 -16.87 -0.28
N GLY A 215 -16.11 -17.10 0.90
CA GLY A 215 -16.08 -18.38 1.60
C GLY A 215 -15.09 -18.44 2.77
N GLY A 216 -14.59 -17.31 3.24
CA GLY A 216 -13.78 -17.22 4.45
C GLY A 216 -12.54 -18.13 4.42
N PRO A 217 -12.34 -19.03 5.41
CA PRO A 217 -11.22 -19.97 5.39
C PRO A 217 -11.22 -20.90 4.16
N ALA A 218 -12.40 -21.23 3.61
CA ALA A 218 -12.47 -22.03 2.39
C ALA A 218 -11.91 -21.30 1.17
N PHE A 219 -11.98 -19.96 1.14
CA PHE A 219 -11.30 -19.16 0.11
C PHE A 219 -9.79 -19.39 0.17
N TRP A 220 -9.18 -19.23 1.35
CA TRP A 220 -7.75 -19.46 1.53
C TRP A 220 -7.31 -20.89 1.22
N ASN A 221 -8.15 -21.89 1.49
CA ASN A 221 -7.83 -23.27 1.16
C ASN A 221 -7.82 -23.50 -0.36
N ARG A 222 -8.71 -22.84 -1.11
CA ARG A 222 -8.77 -22.94 -2.58
C ARG A 222 -7.67 -22.15 -3.27
N THR A 223 -7.32 -20.98 -2.76
CA THR A 223 -6.31 -20.09 -3.37
C THR A 223 -4.93 -20.21 -2.72
N HIS A 224 -4.77 -21.10 -1.74
CA HIS A 224 -3.60 -21.22 -0.89
C HIS A 224 -3.18 -19.91 -0.17
N GLY A 225 -4.07 -18.92 -0.09
CA GLY A 225 -3.81 -17.61 0.50
C GLY A 225 -3.07 -16.65 -0.44
N THR A 226 -3.09 -16.90 -1.74
CA THR A 226 -2.64 -15.97 -2.79
C THR A 226 -3.85 -15.49 -3.60
N PRO A 227 -3.71 -14.45 -4.46
CA PRO A 227 -4.80 -14.08 -5.35
C PRO A 227 -5.11 -15.22 -6.34
N PRO A 228 -6.39 -15.37 -6.74
CA PRO A 228 -6.84 -16.42 -7.64
C PRO A 228 -6.47 -16.05 -9.09
N HIS A 229 -5.21 -16.22 -9.47
CA HIS A 229 -4.82 -16.02 -10.86
C HIS A 229 -4.96 -17.32 -11.67
N PRO A 230 -5.32 -17.25 -12.97
CA PRO A 230 -5.17 -18.37 -13.87
C PRO A 230 -3.67 -18.73 -13.98
N GLU A 231 -3.36 -20.01 -14.15
CA GLU A 231 -2.00 -20.41 -14.50
C GLU A 231 -1.57 -19.68 -15.78
N ASN A 232 -0.34 -19.15 -15.80
CA ASN A 232 0.20 -18.59 -17.03
C ASN A 232 0.28 -19.73 -18.06
N GLU A 233 -0.51 -19.65 -19.13
CA GLU A 233 -0.28 -20.45 -20.32
C GLU A 233 1.02 -19.96 -20.97
N TYR A 234 2.12 -20.61 -20.62
CA TYR A 234 3.37 -20.41 -21.34
C TYR A 234 3.21 -21.03 -22.73
N GLU A 235 3.20 -20.21 -23.78
CA GLU A 235 3.52 -20.71 -25.12
C GLU A 235 4.97 -21.19 -25.10
N LEU A 236 5.15 -22.49 -24.87
CA LEU A 236 6.45 -23.13 -24.91
C LEU A 236 6.98 -23.06 -26.35
N SER A 237 7.76 -22.02 -26.64
CA SER A 237 8.48 -21.96 -27.91
C SER A 237 9.60 -23.00 -27.94
N ALA A 238 9.80 -23.62 -29.10
CA ALA A 238 10.94 -24.51 -29.29
C ALA A 238 12.23 -23.75 -28.99
N SER A 239 12.97 -24.22 -27.98
CA SER A 239 14.23 -23.59 -27.60
C SER A 239 15.16 -23.51 -28.81
N ARG A 240 15.58 -22.30 -29.16
CA ARG A 240 16.62 -22.06 -30.19
C ARG A 240 18.01 -22.49 -29.72
N ILE A 241 18.13 -22.94 -28.46
CA ILE A 241 19.39 -23.45 -27.93
C ILE A 241 19.67 -24.80 -28.59
N PRO A 242 20.76 -24.92 -29.35
CA PRO A 242 21.15 -26.19 -29.95
C PRO A 242 21.33 -27.23 -28.84
N LYS A 243 20.60 -28.35 -28.93
CA LYS A 243 20.84 -29.49 -28.06
C LYS A 243 22.20 -30.07 -28.42
N LEU A 244 23.23 -29.74 -27.64
CA LEU A 244 24.54 -30.35 -27.82
C LEU A 244 24.39 -31.87 -27.58
N PRO A 245 24.78 -32.72 -28.54
CA PRO A 245 24.82 -34.16 -28.31
C PRO A 245 25.71 -34.41 -27.09
N ARG A 246 25.26 -35.23 -26.13
CA ARG A 246 26.19 -35.74 -25.11
C ARG A 246 27.31 -36.44 -25.85
N LYS A 247 28.50 -35.85 -25.84
CA LYS A 247 29.72 -36.47 -26.37
C LYS A 247 29.82 -37.83 -25.69
N LYS A 248 29.76 -38.93 -26.45
CA LYS A 248 30.11 -40.24 -25.92
C LYS A 248 31.49 -40.07 -25.30
N ARG A 249 31.56 -40.24 -23.99
CA ARG A 249 32.83 -40.20 -23.27
C ARG A 249 33.62 -41.36 -23.84
N ASN A 250 34.63 -41.08 -24.66
CA ASN A 250 35.62 -42.12 -24.97
C ASN A 250 36.20 -42.54 -23.62
N PRO A 251 36.30 -43.84 -23.33
CA PRO A 251 36.97 -44.27 -22.13
C PRO A 251 38.34 -43.60 -22.12
N GLY A 252 38.67 -42.96 -20.99
CA GLY A 252 40.03 -42.45 -20.79
C GLY A 252 41.02 -43.61 -20.86
N PRO A 253 42.34 -43.34 -20.82
CA PRO A 253 43.37 -44.39 -20.87
C PRO A 253 43.26 -45.45 -19.76
N TRP A 254 42.34 -45.27 -18.81
CA TRP A 254 42.05 -46.17 -17.69
C TRP A 254 40.66 -46.86 -17.78
N GLY A 255 39.98 -46.84 -18.94
CA GLY A 255 38.86 -47.74 -19.20
C GLY A 255 37.57 -47.53 -18.39
N LYS A 256 37.25 -46.30 -17.94
CA LYS A 256 35.95 -45.95 -17.35
C LYS A 256 35.35 -44.66 -17.90
#